data_AF-A0A857VAU7-F1
#
_entry.id   AF-A0A857VAU7-F1
#
_cell.length_a   1.000
_cell.length_b   1.000
_cell.length_c   1.000
_cell.angle_alpha   90.00
_cell.angle_beta   90.00
_cell.angle_gamma   90.00
#
_symmetry.space_group_name_H-M   'P 1'
#
loop_
_entity.id
_entity.type
_entity.pdbx_description
1 polymer ?
#
loop_
_entity_poly.entity_id
_entity_poly.type
_entity_poly.pdbx_seq_one_letter_code
_entity_poly.pdbx_strand_id
1 'polypeptide(L)'
;MAYAKKFNQPIGEWNTTQLTDALLALAGAERFDQSLAHWDVRRLTDADRLLDGVKISTPNYDATLTSWQAQAVRGNVKLGGGNSNYCVAEAKRNDLIATKSWIITDAGKDCTAYTVTAVDYTGVTDVDENTTLAQYWVG
;
A
#
# COMPACT_ATOMS: atom_id res chain seq x y z
N MET A 1 24.86 0.35 10.88
CA MET A 1 23.80 -0.47 10.23
C MET A 1 23.57 -0.02 8.78
N ALA A 2 24.53 -0.24 7.87
CA ALA A 2 24.38 0.17 6.46
C ALA A 2 23.53 -0.80 5.63
N TYR A 3 23.48 -2.08 6.01
CA TYR A 3 22.74 -3.12 5.29
C TYR A 3 21.22 -2.96 5.41
N ALA A 4 20.72 -2.65 6.61
CA ALA A 4 19.29 -2.42 6.85
C ALA A 4 18.74 -1.27 5.97
N LYS A 5 19.48 -0.15 5.87
CA LYS A 5 19.11 0.98 5.01
C LYS A 5 18.97 0.64 3.53
N LYS A 6 19.70 -0.38 3.05
CA LYS A 6 19.72 -0.78 1.64
C LYS A 6 18.80 -1.98 1.34
N PHE A 7 18.10 -2.52 2.34
CA PHE A 7 17.25 -3.68 2.16
C PHE A 7 16.06 -3.36 1.24
N ASN A 8 15.94 -4.09 0.13
CA ASN A 8 14.84 -4.01 -0.84
C ASN A 8 14.64 -5.35 -1.54
N GLN A 9 14.81 -6.46 -0.82
CA GLN A 9 14.62 -7.79 -1.38
C GLN A 9 13.14 -8.15 -1.33
N PRO A 10 12.64 -9.03 -2.24
CA PRO A 10 11.29 -9.55 -2.15
C PRO A 10 11.04 -10.20 -0.78
N ILE A 11 9.89 -9.91 -0.19
CA ILE A 11 9.47 -10.44 1.12
C ILE A 11 8.20 -11.28 1.06
N GLY A 12 7.75 -11.66 -0.14
CA GLY A 12 6.51 -12.43 -0.34
C GLY A 12 6.52 -13.80 0.34
N GLU A 13 7.70 -14.37 0.59
CA GLU A 13 7.86 -15.68 1.25
C GLU A 13 7.89 -15.59 2.78
N TRP A 14 7.81 -14.39 3.36
CA TRP A 14 7.81 -14.24 4.81
C TRP A 14 6.50 -14.77 5.42
N ASN A 15 6.62 -15.80 6.26
CA ASN A 15 5.47 -16.33 6.97
C ASN A 15 5.03 -15.38 8.09
N THR A 16 3.89 -14.72 7.88
CA THR A 16 3.30 -13.74 8.80
C THR A 16 2.02 -14.24 9.46
N THR A 17 1.66 -15.51 9.30
CA THR A 17 0.41 -16.10 9.84
C THR A 17 0.27 -16.03 11.36
N GLN A 18 1.39 -15.90 12.07
CA GLN A 18 1.45 -15.74 13.53
C GLN A 18 1.90 -14.33 13.95
N LEU A 19 1.98 -13.38 13.02
CA LEU A 19 2.41 -12.01 13.29
C LEU A 19 1.37 -11.29 14.15
N THR A 20 1.74 -11.01 15.40
CA THR A 20 0.91 -10.22 16.34
C THR A 20 1.42 -8.80 16.50
N ASP A 21 2.73 -8.61 16.44
CA ASP A 21 3.40 -7.31 16.59
C ASP A 21 4.41 -7.17 15.44
N ALA A 22 4.28 -6.09 14.68
CA ALA A 22 5.16 -5.73 13.57
C ALA A 22 5.95 -4.45 13.83
N LEU A 23 6.06 -4.04 15.10
CA LEU A 23 6.80 -2.86 15.52
C LEU A 23 8.24 -2.92 15.01
N LEU A 24 8.66 -1.88 14.30
CA LEU A 24 10.01 -1.70 13.75
C LEU A 24 10.46 -2.71 12.69
N ALA A 25 9.59 -3.60 12.19
CA ALA A 25 10.02 -4.71 11.32
C ALA A 25 10.74 -4.25 10.03
N LEU A 26 10.39 -3.07 9.50
CA LEU A 26 11.04 -2.46 8.34
C LEU A 26 11.57 -1.05 8.64
N ALA A 27 11.65 -0.65 9.91
CA ALA A 27 12.08 0.70 10.28
C ALA A 27 13.52 1.00 9.81
N GLY A 28 13.69 2.17 9.20
CA GLY A 28 14.99 2.63 8.67
C GLY A 28 15.48 1.88 7.42
N ALA A 29 14.67 1.02 6.81
CA ALA A 29 14.97 0.42 5.51
C ALA A 29 14.71 1.42 4.37
N GLU A 30 15.51 2.49 4.31
CA GLU A 30 15.32 3.67 3.44
C GLU A 30 15.15 3.36 1.94
N ARG A 31 15.65 2.20 1.46
CA ARG A 31 15.51 1.75 0.07
C ARG A 31 14.43 0.71 -0.16
N PHE A 32 13.72 0.29 0.87
CA PHE A 32 12.66 -0.70 0.76
C PHE A 32 11.49 -0.12 -0.02
N ASP A 33 11.10 -0.80 -1.11
CA ASP A 33 9.97 -0.43 -1.96
C ASP A 33 9.28 -1.70 -2.48
N GLN A 34 8.80 -2.52 -1.55
CA GLN A 34 7.97 -3.69 -1.86
C GLN A 34 6.61 -3.55 -1.17
N SER A 35 5.57 -4.10 -1.79
CA SER A 35 4.25 -4.19 -1.16
C SER A 35 4.26 -5.19 0.01
N LEU A 36 3.48 -4.88 1.06
CA LEU A 36 3.21 -5.79 2.18
C LEU A 36 1.88 -6.53 2.01
N ALA A 37 1.27 -6.49 0.81
CA ALA A 37 -0.03 -7.06 0.53
C ALA A 37 -0.12 -8.57 0.83
N HIS A 38 0.99 -9.30 0.79
CA HIS A 38 1.03 -10.73 1.07
C HIS A 38 1.01 -11.07 2.57
N TRP A 39 1.14 -10.08 3.45
CA TRP A 39 1.16 -10.34 4.89
C TRP A 39 -0.23 -10.73 5.41
N ASP A 40 -0.27 -11.79 6.21
CA ASP A 40 -1.44 -12.15 7.02
C ASP A 40 -1.45 -11.29 8.28
N VAL A 41 -2.39 -10.35 8.35
CA VAL A 41 -2.51 -9.38 9.45
C VAL A 41 -3.76 -9.62 10.30
N ARG A 42 -4.41 -10.78 10.17
CA ARG A 42 -5.61 -11.13 10.96
C ARG A 42 -5.34 -11.14 12.47
N ARG A 43 -4.10 -11.38 12.89
CA ARG A 43 -3.68 -11.42 14.30
C ARG A 43 -2.95 -10.17 14.76
N LEU A 44 -2.69 -9.22 13.87
CA LEU A 44 -1.91 -8.02 14.14
C LEU A 44 -2.63 -7.14 15.18
N THR A 45 -1.87 -6.69 16.17
CA THR A 45 -2.34 -5.78 17.23
C THR A 45 -1.58 -4.45 17.23
N ASP A 46 -0.34 -4.42 16.75
CA ASP A 46 0.47 -3.19 16.66
C ASP A 46 1.43 -3.22 15.46
N ALA A 47 1.46 -2.13 14.71
CA ALA A 47 2.37 -1.84 13.60
C ALA A 47 2.74 -0.34 13.53
N ASP A 48 2.70 0.38 14.65
CA ASP A 48 2.84 1.85 14.74
C ASP A 48 4.16 2.38 14.16
N ARG A 49 5.21 1.56 14.15
CA ARG A 49 6.54 1.92 13.62
C ARG A 49 7.02 0.98 12.53
N LEU A 50 6.10 0.35 11.81
CA LEU A 50 6.44 -0.63 10.78
C LEU A 50 7.34 -0.03 9.69
N LEU A 51 6.97 1.14 9.16
CA LEU A 51 7.70 1.85 8.10
C LEU A 51 8.34 3.17 8.60
N ASP A 52 8.73 3.24 9.88
CA ASP A 52 9.36 4.45 10.44
C ASP A 52 10.63 4.82 9.64
N GLY A 53 10.69 6.04 9.10
CA GLY A 53 11.75 6.50 8.21
C GLY A 53 11.79 5.84 6.82
N VAL A 54 10.74 5.12 6.41
CA VAL A 54 10.64 4.44 5.11
C VAL A 54 9.53 5.04 4.26
N LYS A 55 9.75 5.09 2.94
CA LYS A 55 8.73 5.41 1.92
C LYS A 55 8.67 4.26 0.93
N ILE A 56 7.57 3.50 0.93
CA ILE A 56 7.24 2.64 -0.20
C ILE A 56 6.43 3.45 -1.22
N SER A 57 6.50 3.08 -2.49
CA SER A 57 5.77 3.75 -3.57
C SER A 57 4.26 3.72 -3.35
N THR A 58 3.55 4.72 -3.88
CA THR A 58 2.08 4.81 -3.76
C THR A 58 1.37 3.53 -4.23
N PRO A 59 1.75 2.89 -5.37
CA PRO A 59 1.17 1.60 -5.75
C PRO A 59 1.39 0.48 -4.74
N ASN A 60 2.59 0.38 -4.14
CA ASN A 60 2.90 -0.64 -3.14
C ASN A 60 2.11 -0.41 -1.84
N TYR A 61 1.95 0.84 -1.41
CA TYR A 61 1.16 1.18 -0.23
C TYR A 61 -0.35 0.98 -0.47
N ASP A 62 -0.85 1.37 -1.65
CA ASP A 62 -2.25 1.12 -2.03
C ASP A 62 -2.58 -0.38 -2.06
N ALA A 63 -1.70 -1.20 -2.64
CA ALA A 63 -1.85 -2.66 -2.63
C ALA A 63 -1.84 -3.22 -1.19
N THR A 64 -0.99 -2.67 -0.32
CA THR A 64 -0.91 -3.06 1.10
C THR A 64 -2.24 -2.79 1.81
N LEU A 65 -2.72 -1.54 1.76
CA LEU A 65 -3.97 -1.12 2.41
C LEU A 65 -5.18 -1.89 1.86
N THR A 66 -5.22 -2.12 0.55
CA THR A 66 -6.31 -2.87 -0.10
C THR A 66 -6.35 -4.31 0.38
N SER A 67 -5.21 -5.01 0.41
CA SER A 67 -5.16 -6.39 0.89
C SER A 67 -5.51 -6.51 2.37
N TRP A 68 -4.95 -5.63 3.21
CA TRP A 68 -5.17 -5.69 4.66
C TRP A 68 -6.62 -5.39 5.04
N GLN A 69 -7.27 -4.44 4.36
CA GLN A 69 -8.70 -4.16 4.58
C GLN A 69 -9.60 -5.34 4.20
N ALA A 70 -9.23 -6.12 3.19
CA ALA A 70 -10.00 -7.29 2.77
C ALA A 70 -9.92 -8.48 3.76
N GLN A 71 -8.97 -8.45 4.70
CA GLN A 71 -8.83 -9.49 5.71
C GLN A 71 -9.77 -9.27 6.91
N ALA A 72 -10.07 -10.33 7.65
CA ALA A 72 -10.79 -10.26 8.93
C ALA A 72 -9.89 -9.69 10.05
N VAL A 73 -9.46 -8.43 9.91
CA VAL A 73 -8.51 -7.77 10.81
C VAL A 73 -9.13 -7.38 12.15
N ARG A 74 -8.27 -7.31 13.17
CA ARG A 74 -8.62 -6.81 14.51
C ARG A 74 -8.92 -5.31 14.47
N GLY A 75 -9.71 -4.84 15.43
CA GLY A 75 -9.89 -3.41 15.65
C GLY A 75 -8.80 -2.80 16.52
N ASN A 76 -8.73 -1.46 16.54
CA ASN A 76 -7.81 -0.66 17.36
C ASN A 76 -6.32 -0.91 17.10
N VAL A 77 -5.96 -1.22 15.86
CA VAL A 77 -4.55 -1.40 15.46
C VAL A 77 -3.96 -0.05 15.06
N LYS A 78 -2.71 0.20 15.44
CA LYS A 78 -1.92 1.32 14.95
C LYS A 78 -1.07 0.90 13.77
N LEU A 79 -1.07 1.67 12.69
CA LEU A 79 -0.21 1.47 11.53
C LEU A 79 0.61 2.73 11.24
N GLY A 80 1.92 2.61 11.37
CA GLY A 80 2.87 3.59 10.85
C GLY A 80 3.23 3.28 9.41
N GLY A 81 2.59 3.98 8.47
CA GLY A 81 2.89 3.94 7.04
C GLY A 81 4.16 4.68 6.63
N GLY A 82 4.83 5.33 7.58
CA GLY A 82 6.04 6.11 7.33
C GLY A 82 5.75 7.33 6.44
N ASN A 83 6.64 7.59 5.49
CA ASN A 83 6.50 8.67 4.51
C ASN A 83 5.74 8.23 3.25
N SER A 84 5.02 7.10 3.31
CA SER A 84 4.30 6.51 2.17
C SER A 84 2.98 7.25 1.95
N ASN A 85 2.67 7.52 0.68
CA ASN A 85 1.41 8.12 0.27
C ASN A 85 0.43 7.05 -0.20
N TYR A 86 -0.86 7.28 -0.05
CA TYR A 86 -1.91 6.47 -0.67
C TYR A 86 -2.61 7.26 -1.79
N CYS A 87 -3.31 6.56 -2.67
CA CYS A 87 -4.20 7.18 -3.65
C CYS A 87 -5.46 6.33 -3.84
N VAL A 88 -5.38 5.25 -4.62
CA VAL A 88 -6.58 4.48 -5.02
C VAL A 88 -7.13 3.62 -3.88
N ALA A 89 -6.34 3.40 -2.83
CA ALA A 89 -6.78 2.70 -1.63
C ALA A 89 -7.47 3.60 -0.58
N GLU A 90 -7.76 4.88 -0.89
CA GLU A 90 -8.41 5.83 0.04
C GLU A 90 -9.66 5.24 0.72
N ALA A 91 -10.58 4.64 -0.05
CA ALA A 91 -11.78 4.03 0.54
C ALA A 91 -11.43 2.91 1.53
N LYS A 92 -10.43 2.07 1.21
CA LYS A 92 -10.01 0.93 2.04
C LYS A 92 -9.31 1.41 3.31
N ARG A 93 -8.48 2.44 3.18
CA ARG A 93 -7.87 3.14 4.31
C ARG A 93 -8.92 3.73 5.25
N ASN A 94 -9.91 4.41 4.69
CA ASN A 94 -10.98 5.03 5.46
C ASN A 94 -11.85 3.96 6.15
N ASP A 95 -12.10 2.82 5.51
CA ASP A 95 -12.81 1.70 6.14
C ASP A 95 -12.04 1.12 7.34
N LEU A 96 -10.72 0.94 7.23
CA LEU A 96 -9.89 0.50 8.37
C LEU A 96 -10.01 1.47 9.56
N ILE A 97 -10.00 2.78 9.30
CA ILE A 97 -10.13 3.81 10.34
C ILE A 97 -11.54 3.80 10.92
N ALA A 98 -12.56 3.93 10.07
CA ALA A 98 -13.94 4.15 10.50
C ALA A 98 -14.59 2.89 11.08
N THR A 99 -14.33 1.71 10.51
CA THR A 99 -15.02 0.47 10.88
C THR A 99 -14.21 -0.42 11.80
N LYS A 100 -12.87 -0.33 11.76
CA LYS A 100 -11.97 -1.09 12.63
C LYS A 100 -11.30 -0.22 13.68
N SER A 101 -11.56 1.08 13.73
CA SER A 101 -10.93 1.99 14.69
C SER A 101 -9.40 1.98 14.61
N TRP A 102 -8.85 1.74 13.41
CA TRP A 102 -7.40 1.83 13.22
C TRP A 102 -6.92 3.27 13.34
N ILE A 103 -5.71 3.44 13.83
CA ILE A 103 -4.99 4.72 13.79
C ILE A 103 -3.90 4.55 12.74
N ILE A 104 -4.04 5.26 11.61
CA ILE A 104 -3.08 5.18 10.50
C ILE A 104 -2.35 6.51 10.37
N THR A 105 -1.03 6.45 10.52
CA THR A 105 -0.12 7.59 10.33
C THR A 105 0.69 7.37 9.06
N ASP A 106 0.42 8.17 8.03
CA ASP A 106 1.08 8.11 6.72
C ASP A 106 1.23 9.53 6.14
N ALA A 107 1.80 9.65 4.93
CA ALA A 107 2.05 10.94 4.30
C ALA A 107 0.83 11.57 3.61
N GLY A 108 -0.36 10.98 3.76
CA GLY A 108 -1.59 11.47 3.14
C GLY A 108 -1.76 11.07 1.68
N LYS A 109 -2.85 11.55 1.09
CA LYS A 109 -3.25 11.23 -0.29
C LYS A 109 -2.34 11.95 -1.29
N ASP A 110 -1.72 11.21 -2.19
CA ASP A 110 -0.98 11.72 -3.34
C ASP A 110 -1.14 10.76 -4.53
N CYS A 111 -1.79 11.25 -5.59
CA CYS A 111 -2.13 10.49 -6.79
C CYS A 111 -1.21 10.77 -7.98
N THR A 112 -0.11 11.50 -7.80
CA THR A 112 0.84 11.80 -8.89
C THR A 112 1.44 10.54 -9.52
N ALA A 113 1.52 9.43 -8.79
CA ALA A 113 1.94 8.14 -9.32
C ALA A 113 0.99 7.54 -10.39
N TYR A 114 -0.25 8.04 -10.49
CA TYR A 114 -1.29 7.51 -11.39
C TYR A 114 -1.68 8.47 -12.51
N THR A 115 -1.08 9.66 -12.59
CA THR A 115 -1.38 10.59 -13.68
C THR A 115 -0.73 10.08 -14.97
N VAL A 116 -1.53 9.60 -15.91
CA VAL A 116 -1.10 9.47 -17.30
C VAL A 116 -0.92 10.89 -17.83
N THR A 117 0.30 11.25 -18.24
CA THR A 117 0.52 12.48 -19.01
C THR A 117 -0.38 12.41 -20.22
N ALA A 118 -1.28 13.39 -20.39
CA ALA A 118 -2.25 13.42 -21.48
C ALA A 118 -1.58 12.96 -22.77
N VAL A 119 -2.00 11.79 -23.27
CA VAL A 119 -1.51 11.30 -24.55
C VAL A 119 -2.02 12.30 -25.56
N ASP A 120 -1.12 12.95 -26.29
CA ASP A 120 -1.50 13.85 -27.36
C ASP A 120 -2.06 13.00 -28.52
N TYR A 121 -3.39 12.90 -28.57
CA TYR A 121 -4.09 12.12 -29.60
C TYR A 121 -4.23 12.88 -30.93
N THR A 122 -3.54 14.01 -31.14
CA THR A 122 -3.70 14.86 -32.34
C THR A 122 -3.21 14.25 -33.67
N GLY A 123 -2.96 12.94 -33.73
CA GLY A 123 -2.61 12.22 -34.95
C GLY A 123 -3.29 10.85 -35.13
N VAL A 124 -4.19 10.44 -34.24
CA VAL A 124 -4.89 9.14 -34.37
C VAL A 124 -6.05 9.32 -35.36
N THR A 125 -5.91 8.78 -36.56
CA THR A 125 -6.96 8.82 -37.62
C THR A 125 -7.72 7.51 -37.80
N ASP A 126 -7.29 6.44 -37.14
CA ASP A 126 -8.08 5.21 -37.03
C ASP A 126 -8.71 5.15 -35.64
N VAL A 127 -9.98 5.52 -35.56
CA VAL A 127 -10.84 5.10 -34.46
C VAL A 127 -11.31 3.70 -34.84
N ASP A 128 -10.52 2.69 -34.50
CA ASP A 128 -11.10 1.38 -34.31
C ASP A 128 -12.04 1.48 -33.10
N GLU A 129 -13.35 1.40 -33.34
CA GLU A 129 -14.40 1.41 -32.30
C GLU A 129 -14.33 0.21 -31.32
N ASN A 130 -13.15 -0.40 -31.17
CA ASN A 130 -12.85 -1.48 -30.23
C ASN A 130 -11.69 -1.18 -29.26
N THR A 131 -11.18 0.06 -29.20
CA THR A 131 -10.25 0.50 -28.14
C THR A 131 -10.90 1.40 -27.08
N THR A 132 -12.23 1.49 -27.05
CA THR A 132 -12.97 2.11 -25.94
C THR A 132 -12.91 1.22 -24.70
N LEU A 133 -11.96 1.48 -23.79
CA LEU A 133 -12.01 1.36 -22.32
C LEU A 133 -12.83 0.21 -21.66
N ALA A 134 -13.09 -0.90 -22.34
CA ALA A 134 -13.97 -1.97 -21.86
C ALA A 134 -13.25 -3.06 -21.06
N GLN A 135 -12.06 -2.79 -20.52
CA GLN A 135 -11.36 -3.72 -19.62
C GLN A 135 -11.23 -3.21 -18.18
N TYR A 136 -11.78 -2.04 -17.86
CA TYR A 136 -11.96 -1.62 -16.48
C TYR A 136 -13.46 -1.55 -16.22
N TRP A 137 -13.92 -2.31 -15.22
CA TRP A 137 -15.30 -2.54 -14.76
C TRP A 137 -16.08 -3.64 -15.53
N VAL A 138 -16.09 -4.88 -15.05
CA VAL A 138 -17.11 -5.47 -14.14
C VAL A 138 -16.67 -6.90 -13.76
N GLY A 139 -16.77 -7.20 -12.46
CA GLY A 139 -16.58 -8.50 -11.84
C GLY A 139 -16.61 -8.34 -10.33
#